data_AF-A0A7W9Q1F2-F1
#
_entry.id   AF-A0A7W9Q1F2-F1
#
_cell.length_a   1.000
_cell.length_b   1.000
_cell.length_c   1.000
_cell.angle_alpha   90.00
_cell.angle_beta   90.00
_cell.angle_gamma   90.00
#
_symmetry.space_group_name_H-M   'P 1'
#
loop_
_entity.id
_entity.type
_entity.pdbx_description
1 polymer ?
#
loop_
_entity_poly.entity_id
_entity_poly.type
_entity_poly.pdbx_seq_one_letter_code
_entity_poly.pdbx_strand_id
1 'polypeptide(L)'
;MPLTGEQSASVAVPVARQRRPRRPRRSTVRHGQASCADYGCARAECRQAALRARRRRDQDRARGLSARVPPHAAARWAVRLRGQGMSAQDIADRAGLSVTLVRRVLRTPAHDTTVPDIARTSADAILGIPLPHRRNPGAPGLTDSGEASRLLGDLARAGWPATTLAHRLDVNPRTVAEVRDKRPPSASSWPCGYAVCTAT
;
A
#
# COMPACT_ATOMS: atom_id res chain seq x y z
N MET A 1 -67.58 12.55 8.55
CA MET A 1 -66.27 12.81 9.20
C MET A 1 -66.14 11.95 10.44
N PRO A 2 -65.41 10.82 10.38
CA PRO A 2 -64.62 10.37 11.53
C PRO A 2 -63.15 10.18 11.15
N LEU A 3 -62.27 10.58 12.07
CA LEU A 3 -60.81 10.51 12.00
C LEU A 3 -60.36 9.09 12.37
N THR A 4 -59.88 8.32 11.40
CA THR A 4 -59.14 7.07 11.65
C THR A 4 -57.70 7.40 11.99
N GLY A 5 -57.34 7.29 13.26
CA GLY A 5 -55.97 7.36 13.74
C GLY A 5 -55.22 6.07 13.42
N GLU A 6 -54.23 6.16 12.53
CA GLU A 6 -53.26 5.10 12.27
C GLU A 6 -52.27 4.99 13.44
N GLN A 7 -52.47 4.00 14.30
CA GLN A 7 -51.45 3.56 15.26
C GLN A 7 -50.38 2.76 14.51
N SER A 8 -49.29 3.43 14.14
CA SER A 8 -48.08 2.78 13.65
C SER A 8 -47.36 2.08 14.81
N ALA A 9 -47.62 0.77 14.96
CA ALA A 9 -46.85 -0.09 15.83
C ALA A 9 -45.41 -0.19 15.33
N SER A 10 -44.48 0.41 16.07
CA SER A 10 -43.04 0.26 15.83
C SER A 10 -42.62 -1.16 16.20
N VAL A 11 -42.45 -2.02 15.20
CA VAL A 11 -41.86 -3.34 15.35
C VAL A 11 -40.39 -3.18 15.74
N ALA A 12 -40.08 -3.40 17.01
CA ALA A 12 -38.72 -3.48 17.51
C ALA A 12 -38.04 -4.72 16.90
N VAL A 13 -37.23 -4.52 15.86
CA VAL A 13 -36.39 -5.57 15.27
C VAL A 13 -35.39 -6.03 16.34
N PRO A 14 -35.38 -7.31 16.74
CA PRO A 14 -34.39 -7.81 17.67
C PRO A 14 -33.01 -7.71 16.99
N VAL A 15 -32.16 -6.84 17.53
CA VAL A 15 -30.75 -6.74 17.13
C VAL A 15 -30.10 -8.07 17.47
N ALA A 16 -30.02 -8.95 16.48
CA ALA A 16 -29.24 -10.18 16.57
C ALA A 16 -27.84 -9.79 17.04
N ARG A 17 -27.48 -10.21 18.26
CA ARG A 17 -26.11 -10.09 18.79
C ARG A 17 -25.22 -10.92 17.88
N GLN A 18 -24.73 -10.33 16.79
CA GLN A 18 -23.74 -10.93 15.91
C GLN A 18 -22.58 -11.35 16.80
N ARG A 19 -22.40 -12.68 16.94
CA ARG A 19 -21.31 -13.26 17.71
C ARG A 19 -20.03 -12.65 17.17
N ARG A 20 -19.34 -11.87 18.01
CA ARG A 20 -18.11 -11.19 17.60
C ARG A 20 -17.15 -12.24 17.05
N PRO A 21 -16.62 -12.05 15.83
CA PRO A 21 -15.71 -13.02 15.24
C PRO A 21 -14.52 -13.20 16.17
N ARG A 22 -14.30 -14.45 16.62
CA ARG A 22 -13.11 -14.80 17.40
C ARG A 22 -11.88 -14.46 16.58
N ARG A 23 -10.88 -13.85 17.23
CA ARG A 23 -9.60 -13.52 16.60
C ARG A 23 -9.04 -14.74 15.86
N PRO A 24 -8.73 -14.64 14.56
CA PRO A 24 -8.03 -15.71 13.84
C PRO A 24 -6.69 -16.00 14.53
N ARG A 25 -6.32 -17.28 14.66
CA ARG A 25 -5.08 -17.72 15.32
C ARG A 25 -3.80 -17.05 14.78
N ARG A 26 -3.84 -16.51 13.55
CA ARG A 26 -2.71 -15.85 12.87
C ARG A 26 -2.93 -14.34 12.61
N SER A 27 -3.74 -13.66 13.41
CA SER A 27 -3.94 -12.21 13.25
C SER A 27 -2.69 -11.43 13.72
N THR A 28 -2.07 -10.67 12.82
CA THR A 28 -0.90 -9.81 13.10
C THR A 28 -1.26 -8.48 13.79
N VAL A 29 -2.54 -8.29 14.13
CA VAL A 29 -3.03 -7.07 14.78
C VAL A 29 -2.41 -6.93 16.18
N ARG A 30 -1.70 -5.82 16.40
CA ARG A 30 -1.01 -5.53 17.65
C ARG A 30 -1.99 -5.06 18.72
N HIS A 31 -1.68 -5.35 19.99
CA HIS A 31 -2.39 -4.73 21.11
C HIS A 31 -2.21 -3.21 21.08
N GLY A 32 -3.19 -2.48 21.62
CA GLY A 32 -3.24 -1.01 21.54
C GLY A 32 -3.87 -0.47 20.25
N GLN A 33 -4.17 -1.31 19.26
CA GLN A 33 -4.92 -0.90 18.06
C GLN A 33 -6.44 -1.08 18.24
N ALA A 34 -7.23 -0.21 17.61
CA ALA A 34 -8.71 -0.27 17.64
C ALA A 34 -9.25 -1.60 17.08
N SER A 35 -8.66 -2.10 16.00
CA SER A 35 -9.01 -3.38 15.36
C SER A 35 -8.83 -4.60 16.28
N CYS A 36 -7.93 -4.52 17.27
CA CYS A 36 -7.75 -5.58 18.25
C CYS A 36 -9.02 -5.78 19.11
N ALA A 37 -9.70 -4.69 19.47
CA ALA A 37 -10.94 -4.76 20.25
C ALA A 37 -12.12 -5.30 19.44
N ASP A 38 -12.13 -5.11 18.12
CA ASP A 38 -13.17 -5.64 17.23
C ASP A 38 -13.15 -7.18 17.19
N TYR A 39 -11.99 -7.80 17.40
CA TYR A 39 -11.83 -9.25 17.60
C TYR A 39 -12.18 -9.74 19.01
N GLY A 40 -12.73 -8.88 19.87
CA GLY A 40 -13.12 -9.23 21.24
C GLY A 40 -12.02 -9.14 22.29
N CYS A 41 -10.89 -8.47 22.01
CA CYS A 41 -9.87 -8.26 23.02
C CYS A 41 -10.39 -7.38 24.18
N ALA A 42 -10.25 -7.88 25.42
CA ALA A 42 -10.71 -7.18 26.63
C ALA A 42 -9.65 -6.28 27.29
N ARG A 43 -8.46 -6.13 26.71
CA ARG A 43 -7.42 -5.25 27.29
C ARG A 43 -7.87 -3.79 27.26
N ALA A 44 -7.60 -3.06 28.34
CA ALA A 44 -8.03 -1.67 28.51
C ALA A 44 -7.53 -0.77 27.36
N GLU A 45 -6.26 -0.90 26.99
CA GLU A 45 -5.64 -0.16 25.89
C GLU A 45 -6.37 -0.36 24.55
N CYS A 46 -6.71 -1.61 24.21
CA CYS A 46 -7.44 -1.91 22.98
C CYS A 46 -8.84 -1.30 22.99
N ARG A 47 -9.57 -1.40 24.12
CA ARG A 47 -10.90 -0.79 24.27
C ARG A 47 -10.83 0.74 24.16
N GLN A 48 -9.87 1.37 24.83
CA GLN A 48 -9.66 2.81 24.74
C GLN A 48 -9.28 3.25 23.33
N ALA A 49 -8.43 2.51 22.63
CA ALA A 49 -8.12 2.76 21.22
C ALA A 49 -9.37 2.69 20.33
N ALA A 50 -10.22 1.67 20.54
CA ALA A 50 -11.48 1.54 19.81
C ALA A 50 -12.47 2.67 20.10
N LEU A 51 -12.58 3.11 21.36
CA LEU A 51 -13.41 4.27 21.74
C LEU A 51 -12.90 5.57 21.11
N ARG A 52 -11.59 5.82 21.14
CA ARG A 52 -10.96 6.96 20.45
C ARG A 52 -11.27 6.94 18.95
N ALA A 53 -11.14 5.78 18.31
CA ALA A 53 -11.45 5.62 16.88
C ALA A 53 -12.94 5.84 16.58
N ARG A 54 -13.87 5.40 17.44
CA ARG A 54 -15.30 5.67 17.31
C ARG A 54 -15.61 7.16 17.42
N ARG A 55 -15.12 7.82 18.49
CA ARG A 55 -15.30 9.27 18.69
C ARG A 55 -14.81 10.08 17.50
N ARG A 56 -13.64 9.74 16.95
CA ARG A 56 -13.14 10.41 15.75
C ARG A 56 -14.07 10.23 14.55
N ARG A 57 -14.57 9.02 14.28
CA ARG A 57 -15.54 8.79 13.20
C ARG A 57 -16.85 9.55 13.40
N ASP A 58 -17.31 9.67 14.63
CA ASP A 58 -18.53 10.41 14.94
C ASP A 58 -18.31 11.92 14.76
N GLN A 59 -17.14 12.45 15.14
CA GLN A 59 -16.74 13.83 14.84
C GLN A 59 -16.62 14.10 13.34
N ASP A 60 -16.02 13.18 12.59
CA ASP A 60 -15.92 13.29 11.13
C ASP A 60 -17.32 13.31 10.49
N ARG A 61 -18.22 12.42 10.94
CA ARG A 61 -19.62 12.40 10.48
C ARG A 61 -20.35 13.70 10.82
N ALA A 62 -20.17 14.22 12.03
CA ALA A 62 -20.75 15.51 12.44
C ALA A 62 -20.25 16.68 11.59
N ARG A 63 -19.03 16.59 11.06
CA ARG A 63 -18.45 17.57 10.12
C ARG A 63 -18.84 17.34 8.65
N GLY A 64 -19.73 16.37 8.38
CA GLY A 64 -20.12 16.02 7.01
C GLY A 64 -19.01 15.33 6.20
N LEU A 65 -17.97 14.83 6.85
CA LEU A 65 -16.85 14.19 6.17
C LEU A 65 -17.22 12.74 5.78
N SER A 66 -17.11 12.42 4.49
CA SER A 66 -17.31 11.06 4.00
C SER A 66 -16.30 10.08 4.61
N ALA A 67 -16.79 8.93 5.11
CA ALA A 67 -15.95 7.86 5.63
C ALA A 67 -15.06 7.20 4.56
N ARG A 68 -15.43 7.35 3.29
CA ARG A 68 -14.75 6.81 2.11
C ARG A 68 -14.22 7.96 1.27
N VAL A 69 -12.99 7.82 0.79
CA VAL A 69 -12.32 8.84 -0.04
C VAL A 69 -11.65 8.17 -1.25
N PRO A 70 -11.53 8.90 -2.38
CA PRO A 70 -10.80 8.42 -3.53
C PRO A 70 -9.34 8.07 -3.18
N PRO A 71 -8.79 6.94 -3.66
CA PRO A 71 -7.47 6.46 -3.25
C PRO A 71 -6.29 7.22 -3.87
N HIS A 72 -6.51 8.06 -4.89
CA HIS A 72 -5.44 8.60 -5.72
C HIS A 72 -4.40 9.43 -4.97
N ALA A 73 -4.81 10.24 -3.99
CA ALA A 73 -3.86 11.04 -3.20
C ALA A 73 -2.93 10.15 -2.36
N ALA A 74 -3.50 9.15 -1.70
CA ALA A 74 -2.74 8.15 -0.94
C ALA A 74 -1.85 7.31 -1.85
N ALA A 75 -2.34 6.94 -3.04
CA ALA A 75 -1.56 6.21 -4.04
C ALA A 75 -0.33 7.01 -4.51
N ARG A 76 -0.52 8.27 -4.92
CA ARG A 76 0.60 9.15 -5.31
C ARG A 76 1.61 9.34 -4.19
N TRP A 77 1.15 9.46 -2.94
CA TRP A 77 2.06 9.55 -1.79
C TRP A 77 2.82 8.24 -1.56
N ALA A 78 2.14 7.10 -1.59
CA ALA A 78 2.77 5.79 -1.44
C ALA A 78 3.83 5.52 -2.53
N VAL A 79 3.61 5.99 -3.77
CA VAL A 79 4.61 5.95 -4.84
C VAL A 79 5.81 6.84 -4.51
N ARG A 80 5.61 8.05 -3.96
CA ARG A 80 6.71 8.91 -3.50
C ARG A 80 7.51 8.27 -2.36
N LEU A 81 6.82 7.65 -1.40
CA LEU A 81 7.45 6.89 -0.31
C LEU A 81 8.33 5.75 -0.87
N ARG A 82 7.84 5.01 -1.87
CA ARG A 82 8.61 3.99 -2.59
C ARG A 82 9.83 4.54 -3.33
N GLY A 83 9.72 5.71 -3.95
CA GLY A 83 10.84 6.40 -4.60
C GLY A 83 11.95 6.79 -3.61
N GLN A 84 11.65 6.85 -2.31
CA GLN A 84 12.62 7.08 -1.24
C GLN A 84 13.12 5.78 -0.58
N GLY A 85 12.88 4.63 -1.20
CA GLY A 85 13.39 3.34 -0.75
C GLY A 85 12.53 2.62 0.30
N MET A 86 11.33 3.10 0.64
CA MET A 86 10.42 2.33 1.51
C MET A 86 9.76 1.18 0.75
N SER A 87 9.72 0.01 1.37
CA SER A 87 8.93 -1.11 0.87
C SER A 87 7.44 -0.96 1.20
N ALA A 88 6.58 -1.71 0.52
CA ALA A 88 5.15 -1.77 0.87
C ALA A 88 4.91 -2.30 2.30
N GLN A 89 5.83 -3.12 2.82
CA GLN A 89 5.80 -3.61 4.19
C GLN A 89 6.07 -2.46 5.18
N ASP A 90 7.12 -1.67 4.95
CA ASP A 90 7.46 -0.52 5.80
C ASP A 90 6.34 0.51 5.85
N ILE A 91 5.72 0.77 4.69
CA ILE A 91 4.56 1.68 4.58
C ILE A 91 3.39 1.12 5.42
N ALA A 92 3.10 -0.18 5.31
CA ALA A 92 2.03 -0.81 6.06
C ALA A 92 2.28 -0.74 7.57
N ASP A 93 3.50 -1.06 8.01
CA ASP A 93 3.87 -1.04 9.42
C ASP A 93 3.82 0.37 10.02
N ARG A 94 4.30 1.39 9.29
CA ARG A 94 4.24 2.80 9.73
C ARG A 94 2.82 3.38 9.74
N ALA A 95 1.98 3.03 8.75
CA ALA A 95 0.58 3.45 8.72
C ALA A 95 -0.32 2.63 9.66
N GLY A 96 0.16 1.51 10.22
CA GLY A 96 -0.67 0.57 10.97
C GLY A 96 -1.76 -0.09 10.11
N LEU A 97 -1.46 -0.34 8.83
CA LEU A 97 -2.36 -0.93 7.85
C LEU A 97 -1.92 -2.35 7.46
N SER A 98 -2.78 -3.07 6.73
CA SER A 98 -2.37 -4.34 6.13
C SER A 98 -1.58 -4.11 4.85
N VAL A 99 -0.57 -4.96 4.62
CA VAL A 99 0.26 -4.95 3.41
C VAL A 99 -0.60 -5.12 2.16
N THR A 100 -1.65 -5.94 2.23
CA THR A 100 -2.59 -6.15 1.13
C THR A 100 -3.31 -4.87 0.74
N LEU A 101 -3.72 -4.04 1.71
CA LEU A 101 -4.33 -2.75 1.44
C LEU A 101 -3.33 -1.80 0.77
N VAL A 102 -2.10 -1.72 1.30
CA VAL A 102 -1.04 -0.88 0.71
C VAL A 102 -0.71 -1.32 -0.72
N ARG A 103 -0.56 -2.62 -0.98
CA ARG A 103 -0.35 -3.16 -2.35
C ARG A 103 -1.53 -2.90 -3.27
N ARG A 104 -2.76 -2.81 -2.75
CA ARG A 104 -3.93 -2.41 -3.55
C ARG A 104 -3.84 -0.93 -3.91
N VAL A 105 -3.53 -0.07 -2.94
CA VAL A 105 -3.35 1.38 -3.15
C VAL A 105 -2.21 1.66 -4.14
N LEU A 106 -1.11 0.93 -4.07
CA LEU A 106 0.02 1.06 -5.01
C LEU A 106 -0.32 0.61 -6.45
N ARG A 107 -1.36 -0.20 -6.63
CA ARG A 107 -1.84 -0.65 -7.95
C ARG A 107 -2.92 0.27 -8.53
N THR A 108 -3.41 1.25 -7.76
CA THR A 108 -4.40 2.22 -8.22
C THR A 108 -3.81 3.02 -9.38
N PRO A 109 -4.37 2.92 -10.60
CA PRO A 109 -3.96 3.75 -11.72
C PRO A 109 -4.23 5.22 -11.41
N ALA A 110 -3.44 6.12 -11.97
CA ALA A 110 -3.53 7.55 -11.66
C ALA A 110 -4.89 8.16 -12.06
N HIS A 111 -5.58 7.59 -13.05
CA HIS A 111 -6.75 8.18 -13.71
C HIS A 111 -7.94 7.24 -13.85
N ASP A 112 -7.92 6.09 -13.17
CA ASP A 112 -9.03 5.14 -13.25
C ASP A 112 -10.08 5.43 -12.18
N THR A 113 -11.25 5.89 -12.62
CA THR A 113 -12.42 6.20 -11.80
C THR A 113 -13.15 4.95 -11.28
N THR A 114 -12.79 3.75 -11.75
CA THR A 114 -13.43 2.49 -11.31
C THR A 114 -12.84 1.91 -10.03
N VAL A 115 -11.79 2.53 -9.48
CA VAL A 115 -11.10 2.00 -8.31
C VAL A 115 -11.95 2.19 -7.05
N PRO A 116 -12.17 1.14 -6.23
CA PRO A 116 -12.95 1.25 -5.00
C PRO A 116 -12.36 2.27 -4.02
N ASP A 117 -13.23 3.10 -3.45
CA ASP A 117 -12.85 4.04 -2.41
C ASP A 117 -12.25 3.36 -1.18
N ILE A 118 -11.25 4.02 -0.61
CA ILE A 118 -10.60 3.57 0.63
C ILE A 118 -11.18 4.29 1.84
N ALA A 119 -11.04 3.69 3.02
CA ALA A 119 -11.42 4.37 4.25
C ALA A 119 -10.57 5.63 4.43
N ARG A 120 -11.20 6.76 4.77
CA ARG A 120 -10.52 8.04 5.02
C ARG A 120 -9.36 7.89 6.00
N THR A 121 -9.58 7.18 7.10
CA THR A 121 -8.55 6.90 8.09
C THR A 121 -7.33 6.17 7.52
N SER A 122 -7.52 5.30 6.52
CA SER A 122 -6.41 4.63 5.83
C SER A 122 -5.68 5.58 4.90
N ALA A 123 -6.40 6.45 4.20
CA ALA A 123 -5.80 7.48 3.36
C ALA A 123 -4.95 8.44 4.22
N ASP A 124 -5.52 8.95 5.31
CA ASP A 124 -4.84 9.83 6.26
C ASP A 124 -3.63 9.16 6.90
N ALA A 125 -3.73 7.88 7.26
CA ALA A 125 -2.61 7.13 7.82
C ALA A 125 -1.44 6.99 6.83
N ILE A 126 -1.73 6.79 5.54
CA ILE A 126 -0.70 6.75 4.49
C ILE A 126 -0.10 8.15 4.30
N LEU A 127 -0.94 9.18 4.15
CA LEU A 127 -0.53 10.57 3.94
C LEU A 127 0.26 11.13 5.13
N GLY A 128 0.00 10.65 6.34
CA GLY A 128 0.70 11.04 7.56
C GLY A 128 2.07 10.41 7.75
N ILE A 129 2.48 9.45 6.89
CA ILE A 129 3.85 8.91 6.95
C ILE A 129 4.81 10.02 6.49
N PRO A 130 5.75 10.47 7.34
CA PRO A 130 6.75 11.44 6.92
C PRO A 130 7.66 10.82 5.86
N LEU A 131 8.02 11.60 4.84
CA LEU A 131 9.08 11.19 3.92
C LEU A 131 10.36 11.02 4.74
N PRO A 132 11.04 9.86 4.66
CA PRO A 132 12.35 9.73 5.25
C PRO A 132 13.23 10.79 4.61
N HIS A 133 14.12 11.37 5.41
CA HIS A 133 15.17 12.21 4.87
C HIS A 133 15.84 11.39 3.79
N ARG A 134 15.90 11.97 2.58
CA ARG A 134 16.50 11.34 1.41
C ARG A 134 17.76 10.67 1.92
N ARG A 135 17.82 9.33 1.93
CA ARG A 135 19.13 8.69 1.99
C ARG A 135 19.77 9.23 0.73
N ASN A 136 20.67 10.18 0.91
CA ASN A 136 21.59 10.52 -0.15
C ASN A 136 22.15 9.15 -0.56
N PRO A 137 21.99 8.70 -1.81
CA PRO A 137 22.54 7.41 -2.21
C PRO A 137 24.06 7.32 -1.96
N GLY A 138 24.72 8.41 -1.54
CA GLY A 138 26.02 8.43 -0.88
C GLY A 138 26.07 7.86 0.54
N ALA A 139 25.38 6.75 0.84
CA ALA A 139 26.02 5.79 1.74
C ALA A 139 27.09 5.11 0.87
N PRO A 140 28.40 5.23 1.17
CA PRO A 140 29.41 4.52 0.39
C PRO A 140 29.02 3.03 0.31
N GLY A 141 28.69 2.54 -0.88
CA GLY A 141 28.43 1.12 -1.14
C GLY A 141 27.00 0.68 -1.50
N LEU A 142 25.99 1.56 -1.62
CA LEU A 142 24.64 1.16 -2.07
C LEU A 142 24.15 1.98 -3.28
N THR A 143 24.58 1.57 -4.46
CA THR A 143 24.17 2.12 -5.77
C THR A 143 22.78 1.61 -6.17
N ASP A 144 21.96 2.46 -6.82
CA ASP A 144 20.69 2.02 -7.40
C ASP A 144 20.92 0.89 -8.43
N SER A 145 19.98 -0.06 -8.52
CA SER A 145 20.16 -1.23 -9.40
C SER A 145 20.28 -0.88 -10.89
N GLY A 146 19.62 0.18 -11.35
CA GLY A 146 19.72 0.65 -12.73
C GLY A 146 21.03 1.39 -13.00
N GLU A 147 21.50 2.17 -12.04
CA GLU A 147 22.81 2.83 -12.09
C GLU A 147 23.96 1.81 -12.03
N ALA A 148 23.86 0.82 -11.14
CA ALA A 148 24.80 -0.30 -11.07
C ALA A 148 24.82 -1.11 -12.38
N SER A 149 23.65 -1.37 -12.97
CA SER A 149 23.54 -2.04 -14.27
C SER A 149 24.24 -1.26 -15.39
N ARG A 150 24.03 0.07 -15.45
CA ARG A 150 24.72 0.95 -16.41
C ARG A 150 26.24 0.91 -16.23
N LEU A 151 26.74 1.10 -15.00
CA LEU A 151 28.17 1.13 -14.71
C LEU A 151 28.84 -0.23 -15.03
N LEU A 152 28.20 -1.34 -14.69
CA LEU A 152 28.68 -2.68 -15.05
C LEU A 152 28.66 -2.91 -16.57
N GLY A 153 27.67 -2.36 -17.28
CA GLY A 153 27.61 -2.36 -18.74
C GLY A 153 28.74 -1.56 -19.38
N ASP A 154 29.09 -0.40 -18.83
CA ASP A 154 30.18 0.45 -19.31
C ASP A 154 31.54 -0.23 -19.11
N LEU A 155 31.76 -0.86 -17.96
CA LEU A 155 32.97 -1.63 -17.69
C LEU A 155 33.10 -2.85 -18.62
N ALA A 156 31.99 -3.55 -18.88
CA ALA A 156 31.99 -4.64 -19.85
C ALA A 156 32.35 -4.17 -21.27
N ARG A 157 31.85 -3.00 -21.70
CA ARG A 157 32.23 -2.38 -22.98
C ARG A 157 33.69 -1.96 -23.03
N ALA A 158 34.27 -1.58 -21.89
CA ALA A 158 35.70 -1.32 -21.74
C ALA A 158 36.55 -2.59 -21.60
N GLY A 159 35.97 -3.78 -21.83
CA GLY A 159 36.69 -5.06 -21.84
C GLY A 159 36.89 -5.70 -20.48
N TRP A 160 36.20 -5.24 -19.42
CA TRP A 160 36.29 -5.87 -18.10
C TRP A 160 35.36 -7.08 -18.01
N PRO A 161 35.89 -8.32 -17.89
CA PRO A 161 35.06 -9.51 -17.79
C PRO A 161 34.41 -9.63 -16.40
N ALA A 162 33.20 -10.23 -16.36
CA ALA A 162 32.40 -10.33 -15.14
C ALA A 162 33.12 -11.06 -13.98
N THR A 163 33.99 -12.01 -14.29
CA THR A 163 34.82 -12.72 -13.29
C THR A 163 35.84 -11.81 -12.61
N THR A 164 36.45 -10.88 -13.36
CA THR A 164 37.41 -9.90 -12.80
C THR A 164 36.68 -8.87 -11.94
N LEU A 165 35.51 -8.41 -12.37
CA LEU A 165 34.68 -7.50 -11.60
C LEU A 165 34.19 -8.16 -10.30
N ALA A 166 33.76 -9.42 -10.38
CA ALA A 166 33.34 -10.22 -9.24
C ALA A 166 34.44 -10.37 -8.18
N HIS A 167 35.66 -10.69 -8.60
CA HIS A 167 36.79 -10.78 -7.68
C HIS A 167 37.11 -9.44 -7.00
N ARG A 168 37.01 -8.32 -7.73
CA ARG A 168 37.29 -6.99 -7.16
C ARG A 168 36.21 -6.47 -6.22
N LEU A 169 34.97 -6.90 -6.44
CA LEU A 169 33.80 -6.48 -5.67
C LEU A 169 33.43 -7.47 -4.56
N ASP A 170 34.16 -8.59 -4.44
CA ASP A 170 33.86 -9.70 -3.53
C ASP A 170 32.41 -10.20 -3.64
N VAL A 171 31.96 -10.38 -4.88
CA VAL A 171 30.60 -10.87 -5.21
C VAL A 171 30.67 -12.02 -6.19
N ASN A 172 29.59 -12.81 -6.27
CA ASN A 172 29.52 -13.91 -7.22
C ASN A 172 29.48 -13.39 -8.67
N PRO A 173 30.27 -13.95 -9.61
CA PRO A 173 30.23 -13.61 -11.04
C PRO A 173 28.84 -13.68 -11.66
N ARG A 174 28.00 -14.61 -11.20
CA ARG A 174 26.61 -14.75 -11.64
C ARG A 174 25.78 -13.53 -11.26
N THR A 175 25.97 -12.98 -10.07
CA THR A 175 25.27 -11.77 -9.62
C THR A 175 25.66 -10.55 -10.46
N VAL A 176 26.94 -10.43 -10.83
CA VAL A 176 27.42 -9.36 -11.71
C VAL A 176 26.77 -9.47 -13.10
N ALA A 177 26.72 -10.68 -13.67
CA ALA A 177 26.04 -10.92 -14.94
C ALA A 177 24.54 -10.61 -14.85
N GLU A 178 23.85 -11.07 -13.80
CA GLU A 178 22.42 -10.81 -13.61
C GLU A 178 22.10 -9.31 -13.45
N VAL A 179 22.92 -8.53 -12.75
CA VAL A 179 22.72 -7.07 -12.62
C VAL A 179 23.05 -6.34 -13.92
N ARG A 180 24.09 -6.76 -14.65
CA ARG A 180 24.46 -6.21 -15.95
C ARG A 180 23.38 -6.48 -17.01
N ASP A 181 22.88 -7.71 -17.06
CA ASP A 181 21.96 -8.19 -18.09
C ASP A 181 20.50 -7.89 -17.74
N LYS A 182 20.24 -7.30 -16.55
CA LYS A 182 19.00 -6.57 -16.23
C LYS A 182 18.87 -5.36 -17.16
N ARG A 183 18.56 -5.62 -18.42
CA ARG A 183 18.17 -4.63 -19.40
C ARG A 183 16.95 -3.90 -18.81
N PRO A 184 17.01 -2.58 -18.57
CA PRO A 184 15.79 -1.83 -18.28
C PRO A 184 14.83 -2.12 -19.44
N PRO A 185 13.54 -2.41 -19.18
CA PRO A 185 12.58 -2.66 -20.24
C PRO A 185 12.65 -1.45 -21.18
N SER A 186 13.19 -1.68 -22.38
CA SER A 186 13.29 -0.67 -23.39
C SER A 186 11.87 -0.22 -23.70
N ALA A 187 11.60 1.08 -23.58
CA ALA A 187 10.34 1.69 -23.96
C ALA A 187 9.99 1.48 -25.46
N SER A 188 10.82 0.78 -26.22
CA SER A 188 10.69 0.45 -27.63
C SER A 188 10.34 -1.02 -27.93
N SER A 189 10.03 -1.86 -26.94
CA SER A 189 9.50 -3.22 -27.20
C SER A 189 8.07 -3.38 -26.70
N TRP A 190 7.16 -2.53 -27.20
CA TRP A 190 5.78 -2.96 -27.34
C TRP A 190 5.73 -3.83 -28.60
N PRO A 191 5.28 -5.08 -28.54
CA PRO A 191 4.96 -5.81 -29.75
C PRO A 191 3.84 -5.06 -30.45
N CYS A 192 4.17 -4.42 -31.58
CA CYS A 192 3.20 -4.00 -32.57
C CYS A 192 2.59 -5.30 -33.13
N GLY A 193 1.51 -5.75 -32.50
CA GLY A 193 0.93 -7.06 -32.71
C GLY A 193 -0.59 -6.98 -32.76
N TYR A 194 -1.11 -6.13 -33.64
CA TYR A 194 -2.44 -6.30 -34.21
C TYR A 194 -2.38 -5.95 -35.69
N ALA A 195 -2.02 -6.97 -36.49
CA ALA A 195 -2.44 -7.04 -37.87
C ALA A 195 -3.96 -7.24 -37.88
N VAL A 196 -4.69 -6.27 -38.44
CA VAL A 196 -6.05 -6.50 -38.93
C VAL A 196 -5.96 -6.50 -40.44
N CYS A 197 -5.92 -7.70 -41.00
CA CYS A 197 -6.33 -7.93 -42.38
C CYS A 197 -7.86 -7.85 -42.41
N THR A 198 -8.41 -6.86 -43.11
CA THR A 198 -9.77 -6.93 -43.65
C THR A 198 -9.69 -6.81 -45.15
N ALA A 199 -9.98 -7.93 -45.81
CA ALA A 199 -10.31 -8.00 -47.22
C ALA A 199 -11.70 -7.41 -47.44
N THR A 200 -11.83 -6.53 -48.43
CA THR A 200 -12.79 -6.60 -49.54
C THR A 200 -12.41 -5.56 -50.57
#